data_AF-A0A951E2K3-F1
#
_entry.id   AF-A0A951E2K3-F1
#
_cell.length_a   1.000
_cell.length_b   1.000
_cell.length_c   1.000
_cell.angle_alpha   90.00
_cell.angle_beta   90.00
_cell.angle_gamma   90.00
#
_symmetry.space_group_name_H-M   'P 1'
#
loop_
_entity.id
_entity.type
_entity.pdbx_description
1 polymer ?
#
loop_
_entity_poly.entity_id
_entity_poly.type
_entity_poly.pdbx_seq_one_letter_code
_entity_poly.pdbx_strand_id
1 'polypeptide(L)'
;MKKYSVLAAALVFSLSNLLAHDAHEKDELAAGQTKKMSGEVVDLACYVDHNTTGEKHAGCARKCIESGLPVGLKADDGKTYLLIGEHEPLNKELAEYAGKKITVEGKIVARDGINMIENAVVQK
;
A
#
# COMPACT_ATOMS: atom_id res chain seq x y z
N MET A 1 58.84 -40.30 -4.11
CA MET A 1 59.21 -40.42 -2.68
C MET A 1 59.42 -38.99 -2.19
N LYS A 2 58.74 -38.37 -1.21
CA LYS A 2 57.94 -38.76 -0.05
C LYS A 2 56.97 -37.59 0.21
N LYS A 3 55.66 -37.87 0.29
CA LYS A 3 54.81 -37.84 1.50
C LYS A 3 54.35 -36.43 1.92
N TYR A 4 53.05 -36.23 1.72
CA TYR A 4 52.19 -35.16 2.22
C TYR A 4 52.14 -35.13 3.76
N SER A 5 52.04 -33.92 4.33
CA SER A 5 51.48 -33.63 5.67
C SER A 5 51.08 -32.15 5.65
N VAL A 6 49.81 -31.81 5.40
CA VAL A 6 48.67 -31.76 6.34
C VAL A 6 48.58 -30.41 7.07
N LEU A 7 47.44 -29.75 6.78
CA LEU A 7 46.70 -28.74 7.53
C LEU A 7 47.31 -27.34 7.80
N ALA A 8 46.71 -26.33 7.18
CA ALA A 8 46.14 -25.20 7.91
C ALA A 8 44.88 -24.73 7.16
N ALA A 9 43.71 -25.11 7.69
CA ALA A 9 42.43 -24.55 7.31
C ALA A 9 42.28 -23.18 7.95
N ALA A 10 42.09 -22.13 7.14
CA ALA A 10 41.55 -20.86 7.63
C ALA A 10 41.02 -20.01 6.46
N LEU A 11 39.75 -19.63 6.59
CA LEU A 11 39.14 -18.40 6.04
C LEU A 11 38.86 -18.34 4.53
N VAL A 12 37.82 -19.04 4.08
CA VAL A 12 37.01 -18.59 2.93
C VAL A 12 35.53 -18.65 3.32
N PHE A 13 35.05 -17.64 4.04
CA PHE A 13 33.63 -17.50 4.40
C PHE A 13 33.13 -16.07 4.19
N SER A 14 33.57 -15.42 3.11
CA SER A 14 33.23 -14.00 2.89
C SER A 14 33.07 -13.61 1.43
N LEU A 15 32.39 -14.42 0.61
CA LEU A 15 32.01 -14.00 -0.76
C LEU A 15 30.57 -14.34 -1.20
N SER A 16 29.72 -14.91 -0.32
CA SER A 16 28.32 -15.22 -0.68
C SER A 16 27.28 -14.16 -0.26
N ASN A 17 27.67 -13.06 0.40
CA ASN A 17 26.73 -11.99 0.80
C ASN A 17 26.56 -10.86 -0.25
N LEU A 18 27.07 -11.01 -1.47
CA LEU A 18 26.93 -9.97 -2.50
C LEU A 18 25.63 -10.07 -3.32
N LEU A 19 24.73 -11.00 -3.00
CA LEU A 19 23.45 -11.19 -3.71
C LEU A 19 22.21 -11.01 -2.83
N ALA A 20 22.34 -10.43 -1.64
CA ALA A 20 21.21 -10.21 -0.72
C ALA A 20 21.13 -8.79 -0.15
N HIS A 21 21.71 -7.79 -0.82
CA HIS A 21 21.29 -6.41 -0.60
C HIS A 21 20.12 -6.13 -1.53
N ASP A 22 18.94 -6.36 -0.97
CA ASP A 22 17.73 -5.59 -1.19
C ASP A 22 17.59 -4.99 -2.59
N ALA A 23 16.83 -5.68 -3.43
CA ALA A 23 15.90 -5.00 -4.32
C ALA A 23 14.87 -4.23 -3.46
N HIS A 24 15.32 -3.20 -2.75
CA HIS A 24 14.51 -2.03 -2.50
C HIS A 24 14.33 -1.40 -3.88
N GLU A 25 13.33 -1.89 -4.63
CA GLU A 25 12.69 -1.06 -5.64
C GLU A 25 12.29 0.23 -4.92
N LYS A 26 13.09 1.26 -5.14
CA LYS A 26 12.70 2.64 -4.89
C LYS A 26 11.59 2.99 -5.86
N ASP A 27 10.41 2.45 -5.63
CA ASP A 27 9.18 3.14 -6.01
C ASP A 27 8.89 4.18 -4.92
N GLU A 28 9.83 5.13 -4.82
CA GLU A 28 9.69 6.36 -4.07
C GLU A 28 8.63 7.17 -4.82
N LEU A 29 7.36 6.89 -4.54
CA LEU A 29 6.26 7.80 -4.87
C LEU A 29 6.60 9.12 -4.20
N ALA A 30 7.22 10.03 -4.96
CA ALA A 30 7.61 11.35 -4.48
C ALA A 30 6.38 12.02 -3.86
N ALA A 31 6.40 12.14 -2.54
CA ALA A 31 5.35 12.81 -1.79
C ALA A 31 5.20 14.23 -2.36
N GLY A 32 3.98 14.62 -2.73
CA GLY A 32 3.68 15.93 -3.32
C GLY A 32 3.28 15.90 -4.80
N GLN A 33 3.34 14.77 -5.49
CA GLN A 33 2.87 14.66 -6.87
C GLN A 33 1.38 14.30 -6.94
N THR A 34 0.63 15.01 -7.79
CA THR A 34 -0.72 14.60 -8.20
C THR A 34 -0.62 13.42 -9.16
N LYS A 35 -1.32 12.32 -8.86
CA LYS A 35 -1.32 11.10 -9.68
C LYS A 35 -2.71 10.46 -9.73
N LYS A 36 -2.96 9.72 -10.80
CA LYS A 36 -4.10 8.82 -10.91
C LYS A 36 -3.74 7.46 -10.30
N MET A 37 -4.54 7.00 -9.35
CA MET A 37 -4.37 5.74 -8.65
C MET A 37 -5.63 4.90 -8.80
N SER A 38 -5.48 3.65 -9.21
CA SER A 38 -6.56 2.69 -9.30
C SER A 38 -6.50 1.70 -8.14
N GLY A 39 -7.67 1.26 -7.67
CA GLY A 39 -7.75 0.32 -6.56
C GLY A 39 -9.17 0.08 -6.08
N GLU A 40 -9.30 -0.79 -5.10
CA GLU A 40 -10.58 -1.10 -4.46
C GLU A 40 -10.89 -0.10 -3.34
N VAL A 41 -12.11 0.44 -3.33
CA VAL A 41 -12.59 1.27 -2.20
C VAL A 41 -12.92 0.38 -1.02
N VAL A 42 -12.29 0.65 0.11
CA VAL A 42 -12.46 -0.12 1.35
C VAL A 42 -12.85 0.78 2.51
N ASP A 43 -13.50 0.19 3.51
CA ASP A 43 -13.51 0.74 4.86
C ASP A 43 -12.15 0.43 5.51
N LEU A 44 -11.37 1.45 5.90
CA LEU A 44 -10.02 1.24 6.40
C LEU A 44 -9.98 0.56 7.77
N ALA A 45 -10.97 0.81 8.62
CA ALA A 45 -11.00 0.19 9.95
C ALA A 45 -11.13 -1.33 9.82
N CYS A 46 -12.11 -1.81 9.05
CA CYS A 46 -12.30 -3.23 8.78
C CYS A 46 -11.16 -3.83 7.95
N TYR A 47 -10.64 -3.10 6.96
CA TYR A 47 -9.53 -3.60 6.16
C TYR A 47 -8.24 -3.80 6.98
N VAL A 48 -7.88 -2.84 7.84
CA VAL A 48 -6.66 -2.95 8.65
C VAL A 48 -6.82 -4.01 9.76
N ASP A 49 -7.97 -4.07 10.41
CA ASP A 49 -8.19 -5.00 11.54
C ASP A 49 -8.45 -6.45 11.08
N HIS A 50 -9.09 -6.64 9.92
CA HIS A 50 -9.58 -7.95 9.49
C HIS A 50 -9.20 -8.33 8.05
N ASN A 51 -8.48 -7.49 7.32
CA ASN A 51 -8.13 -7.69 5.91
C ASN A 51 -9.37 -7.98 5.02
N THR A 52 -10.51 -7.38 5.36
CA THR A 52 -11.77 -7.60 4.64
C THR A 52 -11.82 -6.78 3.35
N THR A 53 -12.12 -7.44 2.23
CA THR A 53 -12.11 -6.86 0.87
C THR A 53 -13.12 -7.60 -0.03
N GLY A 54 -13.33 -7.07 -1.23
CA GLY A 54 -14.08 -7.67 -2.33
C GLY A 54 -15.60 -7.60 -2.19
N GLU A 55 -16.27 -8.17 -3.19
CA GLU A 55 -17.74 -8.12 -3.35
C GLU A 55 -18.49 -8.64 -2.12
N LYS A 56 -17.96 -9.66 -1.45
CA LYS A 56 -18.57 -10.25 -0.25
C LYS A 56 -18.63 -9.27 0.93
N HIS A 57 -17.73 -8.28 0.98
CA HIS A 57 -17.65 -7.30 2.05
C HIS A 57 -18.16 -5.91 1.65
N ALA A 58 -18.43 -5.67 0.36
CA ALA A 58 -18.89 -4.39 -0.18
C ALA A 58 -20.08 -3.78 0.60
N GLY A 59 -21.09 -4.57 0.93
CA GLY A 59 -22.26 -4.10 1.68
C GLY A 59 -21.98 -3.73 3.14
N CYS A 60 -21.02 -4.40 3.77
CA CYS A 60 -20.57 -4.08 5.13
C CYS A 60 -19.72 -2.81 5.12
N ALA A 61 -18.72 -2.77 4.24
CA ALA A 61 -17.85 -1.61 4.04
C ALA A 61 -18.67 -0.35 3.74
N ARG A 62 -19.67 -0.44 2.86
CA ARG A 62 -20.59 0.67 2.57
C ARG A 62 -21.22 1.25 3.83
N LYS A 63 -21.80 0.41 4.70
CA LYS A 63 -22.45 0.84 5.94
C LYS A 63 -21.47 1.51 6.90
N CYS A 64 -20.26 0.96 7.03
CA CYS A 64 -19.20 1.53 7.85
C CYS A 64 -18.77 2.91 7.36
N ILE A 65 -18.54 3.04 6.04
CA ILE A 65 -18.21 4.31 5.39
C ILE A 65 -19.34 5.32 5.59
N GLU A 66 -20.61 4.95 5.35
CA GLU A 66 -21.77 5.82 5.58
C GLU A 66 -21.90 6.26 7.05
N SER A 67 -21.38 5.46 7.99
CA SER A 67 -21.37 5.76 9.43
C SER A 67 -20.17 6.63 9.86
N GLY A 68 -19.30 7.02 8.93
CA GLY A 68 -18.18 7.92 9.18
C GLY A 68 -16.84 7.24 9.45
N LEU A 69 -16.72 5.91 9.29
CA LEU A 69 -15.42 5.27 9.35
C LEU A 69 -14.53 5.64 8.14
N PRO A 70 -13.20 5.68 8.29
CA PRO A 70 -12.34 6.20 7.24
C PRO A 70 -12.42 5.37 5.96
N VAL A 71 -12.68 6.05 4.84
CA VAL A 71 -12.66 5.42 3.51
C VAL A 71 -11.25 5.44 2.94
N GLY A 72 -10.85 4.32 2.33
CA GLY A 72 -9.53 4.19 1.73
C GLY A 72 -9.55 3.50 0.38
N LEU A 73 -8.36 3.48 -0.24
CA LEU A 73 -8.09 2.78 -1.48
C LEU A 73 -7.04 1.71 -1.22
N LYS A 74 -7.41 0.44 -1.39
CA LYS A 74 -6.45 -0.64 -1.56
C LYS A 74 -5.98 -0.61 -3.01
N ALA A 75 -4.87 0.08 -3.25
CA ALA A 75 -4.37 0.41 -4.57
C ALA A 75 -3.68 -0.78 -5.26
N ASP A 76 -3.64 -0.74 -6.58
CA ASP A 76 -3.03 -1.78 -7.42
C ASP A 76 -1.50 -1.84 -7.26
N ASP A 77 -0.87 -0.78 -6.74
CA ASP A 77 0.56 -0.73 -6.42
C ASP A 77 0.92 -1.47 -5.12
N GLY A 78 -0.04 -2.14 -4.51
CA GLY A 78 0.13 -2.90 -3.27
C GLY A 78 0.10 -2.05 -1.99
N LYS A 79 -0.12 -0.74 -2.10
CA LYS A 79 -0.26 0.16 -0.95
C LYS A 79 -1.72 0.43 -0.62
N THR A 80 -1.95 0.96 0.57
CA THR A 80 -3.28 1.40 1.02
C THR A 80 -3.22 2.85 1.38
N TYR A 81 -4.21 3.61 0.90
CA TYR A 81 -4.29 5.06 1.06
C TYR A 81 -5.56 5.45 1.79
N LEU A 82 -5.43 6.38 2.74
CA LEU A 82 -6.56 7.20 3.18
C LEU A 82 -6.98 8.14 2.04
N LEU A 83 -8.28 8.26 1.79
CA LEU A 83 -8.81 9.17 0.79
C LEU A 83 -9.44 10.39 1.47
N ILE A 84 -8.92 11.58 1.17
CA ILE A 84 -9.44 12.85 1.67
C ILE A 84 -9.65 13.79 0.48
N GLY A 85 -10.76 14.52 0.49
CA GLY A 85 -11.03 15.58 -0.49
C GLY A 85 -10.17 16.81 -0.21
N GLU A 86 -10.68 17.99 -0.58
CA GLU A 86 -10.08 19.26 -0.16
C GLU A 86 -10.45 19.55 1.30
N HIS A 87 -9.69 18.98 2.24
CA HIS A 87 -9.96 19.07 3.69
C HIS A 87 -11.37 18.61 4.13
N GLU A 88 -12.03 17.80 3.31
CA GLU A 88 -13.39 17.28 3.54
C GLU A 88 -13.43 15.75 3.49
N PRO A 89 -14.32 15.09 4.26
CA PRO A 89 -14.51 13.65 4.20
C PRO A 89 -15.18 13.23 2.89
N LEU A 90 -14.74 12.12 2.31
CA LEU A 90 -15.31 11.57 1.07
C LEU A 90 -16.33 10.46 1.30
N ASN A 91 -16.71 10.17 2.55
CA ASN A 91 -17.60 9.07 2.93
C ASN A 91 -18.90 9.03 2.10
N LYS A 92 -19.58 10.17 1.97
CA LYS A 92 -20.87 10.27 1.26
C LYS A 92 -20.73 9.94 -0.23
N GLU A 93 -19.63 10.37 -0.85
CA GLU A 93 -19.34 10.12 -2.26
C GLU A 93 -18.87 8.68 -2.47
N LEU A 94 -17.99 8.18 -1.61
CA LEU A 94 -17.29 6.92 -1.83
C LEU A 94 -18.02 5.67 -1.31
N ALA A 95 -19.04 5.83 -0.47
CA ALA A 95 -19.85 4.73 0.04
C ALA A 95 -20.45 3.85 -1.07
N GLU A 96 -20.90 4.44 -2.18
CA GLU A 96 -21.47 3.69 -3.30
C GLU A 96 -20.45 2.86 -4.09
N TYR A 97 -19.16 3.17 -3.90
CA TYR A 97 -18.04 2.49 -4.53
C TYR A 97 -17.42 1.42 -3.63
N ALA A 98 -17.89 1.23 -2.40
CA ALA A 98 -17.35 0.23 -1.48
C ALA A 98 -17.27 -1.16 -2.13
N GLY A 99 -16.10 -1.79 -2.02
CA GLY A 99 -15.76 -3.08 -2.64
C GLY A 99 -15.62 -3.04 -4.18
N LYS A 100 -15.77 -1.88 -4.81
CA LYS A 100 -15.57 -1.69 -6.25
C LYS A 100 -14.19 -1.13 -6.53
N LYS A 101 -13.67 -1.44 -7.72
CA LYS A 101 -12.46 -0.84 -8.25
C LYS A 101 -12.78 0.49 -8.91
N ILE A 102 -12.10 1.56 -8.51
CA ILE A 102 -12.21 2.90 -9.09
C ILE A 102 -10.83 3.45 -9.45
N THR A 103 -10.81 4.59 -10.14
CA THR A 103 -9.62 5.42 -10.28
C THR A 103 -9.87 6.76 -9.63
N VAL A 104 -8.95 7.19 -8.77
CA VAL A 104 -8.94 8.53 -8.15
C VAL A 104 -7.73 9.30 -8.62
N GLU A 105 -7.85 10.62 -8.73
CA GLU A 105 -6.72 11.52 -8.92
C GLU A 105 -6.54 12.37 -7.68
N GLY A 106 -5.31 12.53 -7.22
CA GLY A 106 -5.01 13.40 -6.09
C GLY A 106 -3.54 13.42 -5.75
N LYS A 107 -3.17 14.23 -4.76
CA LYS A 107 -1.78 14.40 -4.33
C LYS A 107 -1.40 13.30 -3.35
N ILE A 108 -0.37 12.53 -3.68
CA ILE A 108 0.13 11.48 -2.80
C ILE A 108 0.98 12.12 -1.70
N VAL A 109 0.65 11.81 -0.45
CA VAL A 109 1.48 12.16 0.72
C VAL A 109 1.67 10.94 1.60
N ALA A 110 2.83 10.88 2.26
CA ALA A 110 3.14 9.83 3.20
C ALA A 110 3.90 10.40 4.40
N ARG A 111 3.62 9.87 5.60
CA ARG A 111 4.33 10.19 6.84
C ARG A 111 4.24 8.99 7.79
N ASP A 112 5.37 8.61 8.38
CA ASP A 112 5.44 7.55 9.40
C ASP A 112 4.75 6.23 8.99
N GLY A 113 4.84 5.87 7.70
CA GLY A 113 4.22 4.65 7.14
C GLY A 113 2.74 4.77 6.78
N ILE A 114 2.11 5.92 7.04
CA ILE A 114 0.72 6.21 6.63
C ILE A 114 0.76 6.85 5.25
N ASN A 115 -0.04 6.32 4.31
CA ASN A 115 -0.21 6.91 2.99
C ASN A 115 -1.60 7.56 2.87
N MET A 116 -1.67 8.68 2.17
CA MET A 116 -2.91 9.40 1.91
C MET A 116 -2.90 9.97 0.50
N ILE A 117 -4.07 10.03 -0.13
CA ILE A 117 -4.32 10.80 -1.35
C ILE A 117 -5.13 12.02 -0.91
N GLU A 118 -4.50 13.19 -0.92
CA GLU A 118 -5.12 14.50 -0.66
C GLU A 118 -5.83 15.00 -1.92
N ASN A 119 -6.90 15.78 -1.72
CA ASN A 119 -7.70 16.35 -2.81
C ASN A 119 -8.14 15.27 -3.81
N ALA A 120 -8.50 14.09 -3.29
CA ALA A 120 -8.86 12.95 -4.11
C ALA A 120 -10.18 13.21 -4.85
N VAL A 121 -10.18 12.97 -6.17
CA VAL A 121 -11.34 13.11 -7.05
C VAL A 121 -11.53 11.84 -7.86
N VAL A 122 -12.73 11.26 -7.82
CA VAL A 122 -13.08 10.09 -8.64
C VAL A 122 -13.05 10.46 -10.13
N GLN A 123 -12.31 9.67 -10.91
CA GLN A 123 -12.24 9.80 -12.36
C GLN A 123 -13.35 8.98 -12.99
N LYS A 124 -14.20 9.62 -13.82
CA LYS A 124 -15.31 8.99 -14.55
C LYS A 124 -14.87 8.43 -15.90
#